data_AF-A0ABD3V8D7-F1
#
_entry.id   AF-A0ABD3V8D7-F1
#
_cell.length_a   1.000
_cell.length_b   1.000
_cell.length_c   1.000
_cell.angle_alpha   90.00
_cell.angle_beta   90.00
_cell.angle_gamma   90.00
#
_symmetry.space_group_name_H-M   'P 1'
#
loop_
_entity.id
_entity.type
_entity.pdbx_description
1 polymer ?
#
loop_
_entity_poly.entity_id
_entity_poly.type
_entity_poly.pdbx_seq_one_letter_code
_entity_poly.pdbx_strand_id
1 'polypeptide(L)'
;MEKYDKKKTKSSTVPFFIRPHRPIMFPSLSLSRYTKYFCVILFGFFLVELIVLNVFVFYCFWSIKDIIVPFVNARGDSFLDRLASVKTFQSAVELGKDGVFVKFLQETLGRLYIESHPHSPFISDVRCKKESLDLKKEYFNFEKNVSEKYCREHAVPVISFIGLDISHSGEALFIYKRIEQRQSFPFEKIVLDIGANDGFLSSNSFNFIQWGWSAVLVEPLASQLELARKNLARYIDPYRDKKQFVHFVQAVIGPRDGTEKLILTKDIVSMESHIFNEDETISEESRIIEVTSFTVPTLVQKLQLPKRFGILSIDAEGFGNKILHQWINFGSRPAYIIYEDLHEKEPIHATSEFLAEVGYVYLGKRGWNYIYELREGF
;
A
#
# COMPACT_ATOMS: atom_id res chain seq x y z
N MET A 1 -24.02 14.36 67.79
CA MET A 1 -24.24 15.76 68.16
C MET A 1 -23.06 16.55 67.62
N GLU A 2 -23.09 16.88 66.33
CA GLU A 2 -21.96 17.53 65.65
C GLU A 2 -22.54 18.59 64.71
N LYS A 3 -22.31 19.87 65.06
CA LYS A 3 -22.92 21.04 64.43
C LYS A 3 -22.25 21.30 63.08
N TYR A 4 -22.97 21.03 62.00
CA TYR A 4 -22.59 21.45 60.65
C TYR A 4 -22.88 22.94 60.46
N ASP A 5 -21.81 23.73 60.37
CA ASP A 5 -21.84 25.18 60.22
C ASP A 5 -22.09 25.56 58.75
N LYS A 6 -23.31 26.05 58.46
CA LYS A 6 -23.73 26.53 57.12
C LYS A 6 -23.05 27.88 56.84
N LYS A 7 -21.87 27.86 56.21
CA LYS A 7 -21.30 29.06 55.57
C LYS A 7 -22.14 29.46 54.35
N LYS A 8 -22.99 30.49 54.54
CA LYS A 8 -23.62 31.28 53.48
C LYS A 8 -22.54 31.98 52.65
N THR A 9 -22.25 31.48 51.46
CA THR A 9 -21.52 32.22 50.43
C THR A 9 -22.44 33.30 49.85
N LYS A 10 -22.13 34.57 50.14
CA LYS A 10 -22.75 35.72 49.48
C LYS A 10 -22.35 35.69 48.01
N SER A 11 -23.32 35.41 47.14
CA SER A 11 -23.21 35.64 45.70
C SER A 11 -23.13 37.15 45.47
N SER A 12 -21.92 37.66 45.27
CA SER A 12 -21.68 38.99 44.73
C SER A 12 -21.86 38.92 43.22
N THR A 13 -23.04 39.33 42.74
CA THR A 13 -23.27 39.67 41.34
C THR A 13 -22.41 40.87 40.98
N VAL A 14 -21.21 40.61 40.46
CA VAL A 14 -20.37 41.63 39.83
C VAL A 14 -20.98 41.92 38.46
N PRO A 15 -21.36 43.16 38.15
CA PRO A 15 -21.86 43.50 36.82
C PRO A 15 -20.76 43.25 35.79
N PHE A 16 -21.00 42.29 34.90
CA PHE A 16 -20.12 41.96 33.79
C PHE A 16 -20.22 43.09 32.76
N PHE A 17 -19.43 44.15 32.96
CA PHE A 17 -19.19 45.15 31.94
C PHE A 17 -18.42 44.48 30.80
N ILE A 18 -19.14 44.09 29.74
CA ILE A 18 -18.56 43.73 28.46
C ILE A 18 -17.88 45.00 27.93
N ARG A 19 -16.58 45.16 28.24
CA ARG A 19 -15.77 46.16 27.56
C ARG A 19 -15.76 45.75 26.08
N PRO A 20 -16.15 46.62 25.14
CA PRO A 20 -15.99 46.32 23.72
C PRO A 20 -14.53 45.97 23.51
N HIS A 21 -14.26 44.76 23.00
CA HIS A 21 -12.92 44.36 22.61
C HIS A 21 -12.43 45.42 21.64
N ARG A 22 -11.43 46.21 22.07
CA ARG A 22 -10.74 47.12 21.17
C ARG A 22 -10.29 46.28 19.98
N PRO A 23 -10.63 46.66 18.74
CA PRO A 23 -10.13 45.94 17.58
C PRO A 23 -8.62 45.88 17.72
N ILE A 24 -8.09 44.66 17.76
CA ILE A 24 -6.65 44.44 17.69
C ILE A 24 -6.27 44.95 16.30
N MET A 25 -5.83 46.21 16.23
CA MET A 25 -5.23 46.76 15.03
C MET A 25 -3.91 46.01 14.85
N PHE A 26 -3.96 44.93 14.09
CA PHE A 26 -2.76 44.31 13.55
C PHE A 26 -2.04 45.42 12.77
N PRO A 27 -0.79 45.77 13.12
CA PRO A 27 -0.03 46.73 12.35
C PRO A 27 -0.03 46.23 10.92
N SER A 28 -0.49 47.07 9.99
CA SER A 28 -0.43 46.77 8.56
C SER A 28 1.03 46.49 8.26
N LEU A 29 1.38 45.21 8.14
CA LEU A 29 2.71 44.75 7.75
C LEU A 29 2.91 45.27 6.34
N SER A 30 3.46 46.48 6.23
CA SER A 30 3.89 47.02 4.96
C SER A 30 5.06 46.15 4.53
N LEU A 31 4.77 45.13 3.72
CA LEU A 31 5.80 44.35 3.07
C LEU A 31 6.80 45.33 2.47
N SER A 32 8.07 45.20 2.88
CA SER A 32 9.14 46.05 2.38
C SER A 32 9.10 46.01 0.85
N ARG A 33 9.50 47.11 0.19
CA ARG A 33 9.53 47.15 -1.29
C ARG A 33 10.31 45.95 -1.86
N TYR A 34 11.38 45.52 -1.17
CA TYR A 34 12.17 44.34 -1.51
C TYR A 34 11.37 43.04 -1.48
N THR A 35 10.52 42.82 -0.46
CA THR A 35 9.68 41.62 -0.38
C THR A 35 8.70 41.56 -1.56
N LYS A 36 8.14 42.70 -1.97
CA LYS A 36 7.25 42.76 -3.15
C LYS A 36 7.97 42.40 -4.43
N TYR A 37 9.17 42.96 -4.66
CA TYR A 37 9.98 42.61 -5.83
C TYR A 37 10.38 41.13 -5.84
N PHE A 38 10.77 40.58 -4.69
CA PHE A 38 11.09 39.17 -4.57
C PHE A 38 9.89 38.27 -4.92
N CYS A 39 8.70 38.55 -4.40
CA CYS A 39 7.49 37.80 -4.76
C CYS A 39 7.16 37.89 -6.26
N VAL A 40 7.34 39.05 -6.89
CA VAL A 40 7.12 39.21 -8.34
C VAL A 40 8.12 38.39 -9.16
N ILE A 41 9.39 38.39 -8.77
CA ILE A 41 10.43 37.58 -9.44
C ILE A 41 10.13 36.09 -9.28
N LEU A 42 9.79 35.65 -8.06
CA LEU A 42 9.45 34.26 -7.77
C LEU A 42 8.23 33.81 -8.59
N PHE A 43 7.17 34.63 -8.63
CA PHE A 43 5.99 34.36 -9.44
C PHE A 43 6.31 34.33 -10.94
N GLY A 44 7.15 35.24 -11.42
CA GLY A 44 7.62 35.26 -12.80
C GLY A 44 8.38 34.00 -13.17
N PHE A 45 9.24 33.49 -12.28
CA PHE A 45 9.94 32.23 -12.47
C PHE A 45 8.97 31.06 -12.61
N PHE A 46 8.00 30.92 -11.69
CA PHE A 46 6.99 29.86 -11.78
C PHE A 46 6.12 29.97 -13.04
N LEU A 47 5.80 31.19 -13.48
CA LEU A 47 5.04 31.40 -14.72
C LEU A 47 5.84 30.94 -15.94
N VAL A 48 7.14 31.28 -16.01
CA VAL A 48 8.02 30.83 -17.09
C VAL A 48 8.18 29.32 -17.06
N GLU A 49 8.41 28.72 -15.89
CA GLU A 49 8.50 27.27 -15.72
C GLU A 49 7.22 26.57 -16.17
N LEU A 50 6.04 27.09 -15.79
CA LEU A 50 4.74 26.57 -16.22
C LEU A 50 4.58 26.67 -17.74
N ILE A 51 4.98 27.77 -18.36
CA ILE A 51 4.91 27.93 -19.82
C ILE A 51 5.84 26.94 -20.51
N VAL A 52 7.09 26.82 -20.06
CA VAL A 52 8.07 25.86 -20.62
C VAL A 52 7.58 24.43 -20.46
N LEU A 53 7.03 24.07 -19.30
CA LEU A 53 6.44 22.76 -19.06
C LEU A 53 5.26 22.50 -19.99
N ASN A 54 4.36 23.46 -20.18
CA ASN A 54 3.24 23.31 -21.11
C ASN A 54 3.72 23.17 -22.56
N VAL A 55 4.69 23.97 -23.00
CA VAL A 55 5.30 23.85 -24.33
C VAL A 55 5.92 22.46 -24.51
N PHE A 56 6.62 21.96 -23.50
CA PHE A 56 7.20 20.63 -23.51
C PHE A 56 6.11 19.54 -23.56
N VAL A 57 5.06 19.64 -22.76
CA VAL A 57 3.92 18.70 -22.79
C VAL A 57 3.23 18.71 -24.15
N PHE A 58 2.97 19.88 -24.74
CA PHE A 58 2.40 19.99 -26.08
C PHE A 58 3.33 19.45 -27.15
N TYR A 59 4.63 19.69 -27.04
CA TYR A 59 5.62 19.12 -27.94
C TYR A 59 5.62 17.60 -27.86
N CYS A 60 5.73 17.03 -26.65
CA CYS A 60 5.65 15.59 -26.43
C CYS A 60 4.34 15.01 -26.99
N PHE A 61 3.20 15.61 -26.66
CA PHE A 61 1.90 15.20 -27.18
C PHE A 61 1.88 15.24 -28.71
N TRP A 62 2.40 16.30 -29.33
CA TRP A 62 2.39 16.42 -30.78
C TRP A 62 3.35 15.44 -31.46
N SER A 63 4.50 15.17 -30.85
CA SER A 63 5.46 14.16 -31.32
C SER A 63 4.90 12.73 -31.25
N ILE A 64 4.00 12.45 -30.31
CA ILE A 64 3.40 11.11 -30.14
C ILE A 64 1.98 11.00 -30.69
N LYS A 65 1.29 12.09 -31.07
CA LYS A 65 -0.14 12.03 -31.45
C LYS A 65 -0.37 11.11 -32.65
N ASP A 66 0.54 11.09 -33.61
CA ASP A 66 0.36 10.29 -34.83
C ASP A 66 0.54 8.78 -34.53
N ILE A 67 1.18 8.45 -33.41
CA ILE A 67 1.26 7.11 -32.83
C ILE A 67 -0.01 6.81 -32.01
N ILE A 68 -0.50 7.79 -31.23
CA ILE A 68 -1.66 7.62 -30.32
C ILE A 68 -3.00 7.56 -31.08
N VAL A 69 -3.20 8.34 -32.14
CA VAL A 69 -4.51 8.48 -32.81
C VAL A 69 -4.99 7.15 -33.45
N PRO A 70 -4.16 6.38 -34.18
CA PRO A 70 -4.56 5.05 -34.65
C PRO A 70 -4.89 4.10 -33.49
N PHE A 71 -4.21 4.29 -32.36
CA PHE A 71 -4.28 3.45 -31.16
C PHE A 71 -5.58 3.60 -30.38
N VAL A 72 -5.99 4.84 -30.15
CA VAL A 72 -7.24 5.21 -29.48
C VAL A 72 -8.46 4.79 -30.31
N ASN A 73 -8.31 4.74 -31.64
CA ASN A 73 -9.39 4.43 -32.56
C ASN A 73 -9.55 2.93 -32.86
N ALA A 74 -8.55 2.09 -32.57
CA ALA A 74 -8.69 0.65 -32.74
C ALA A 74 -9.65 0.10 -31.66
N ARG A 75 -10.55 -0.83 -32.01
CA ARG A 75 -11.45 -1.51 -31.04
C ARG A 75 -10.85 -2.87 -30.68
N GLY A 76 -10.95 -3.31 -29.42
CA GLY A 76 -10.71 -4.72 -29.05
C GLY A 76 -9.87 -5.00 -27.80
N ASP A 77 -8.81 -4.23 -27.55
CA ASP A 77 -7.83 -4.54 -26.48
C ASP A 77 -7.63 -3.34 -25.55
N SER A 78 -7.12 -3.57 -24.33
CA SER A 78 -6.83 -2.49 -23.41
C SER A 78 -5.76 -1.57 -23.99
N PHE A 79 -5.86 -0.26 -23.72
CA PHE A 79 -4.89 0.73 -24.19
C PHE A 79 -3.45 0.36 -23.80
N LEU A 80 -3.27 -0.27 -22.63
CA LEU A 80 -1.97 -0.68 -22.11
C LEU A 80 -1.37 -1.85 -22.88
N ASP A 81 -2.15 -2.88 -23.22
CA ASP A 81 -1.67 -4.05 -23.97
C ASP A 81 -1.14 -3.64 -25.34
N ARG A 82 -1.84 -2.70 -25.97
CA ARG A 82 -1.39 -2.13 -27.23
C ARG A 82 -0.13 -1.35 -27.03
N LEU A 83 -0.05 -0.50 -25.99
CA LEU A 83 1.12 0.36 -25.74
C LEU A 83 2.36 -0.51 -25.59
N ALA A 84 2.20 -1.61 -24.85
CA ALA A 84 3.20 -2.63 -24.65
C ALA A 84 3.62 -3.38 -25.93
N SER A 85 2.82 -3.39 -27.01
CA SER A 85 3.19 -4.00 -28.30
C SER A 85 4.10 -3.13 -29.18
N VAL A 86 4.26 -1.83 -28.87
CA VAL A 86 5.06 -0.90 -29.68
C VAL A 86 6.54 -1.01 -29.30
N LYS A 87 7.41 -1.47 -30.22
CA LYS A 87 8.86 -1.65 -29.98
C LYS A 87 9.56 -0.42 -29.38
N THR A 88 9.22 0.79 -29.83
CA THR A 88 9.78 2.02 -29.24
C THR A 88 9.33 2.27 -27.82
N PHE A 89 8.09 1.88 -27.47
CA PHE A 89 7.62 1.93 -26.09
C PHE A 89 8.28 0.83 -25.25
N GLN A 90 8.42 -0.39 -25.77
CA GLN A 90 9.18 -1.46 -25.11
C GLN A 90 10.61 -1.04 -24.84
N SER A 91 11.33 -0.50 -25.83
CA SER A 91 12.69 0.01 -25.64
C SER A 91 12.76 1.19 -24.68
N ALA A 92 11.75 2.08 -24.66
CA ALA A 92 11.68 3.17 -23.69
C ALA A 92 11.39 2.68 -22.27
N VAL A 93 10.57 1.63 -22.13
CA VAL A 93 10.32 0.93 -20.85
C VAL A 93 11.56 0.16 -20.42
N GLU A 94 12.29 -0.50 -21.31
CA GLU A 94 13.57 -1.17 -21.02
C GLU A 94 14.64 -0.17 -20.58
N LEU A 95 14.87 0.91 -21.34
CA LEU A 95 15.73 2.03 -20.93
C LEU A 95 15.24 2.69 -19.63
N GLY A 96 13.92 2.66 -19.40
CA GLY A 96 13.29 3.11 -18.17
C GLY A 96 13.54 2.20 -16.97
N LYS A 97 13.49 0.88 -17.19
CA LYS A 97 13.75 -0.22 -16.25
C LYS A 97 15.24 -0.28 -15.88
N ASP A 98 16.13 0.04 -16.81
CA ASP A 98 17.56 0.27 -16.58
C ASP A 98 17.85 1.49 -15.67
N GLY A 99 16.78 2.17 -15.24
CA GLY A 99 16.78 2.93 -14.01
C GLY A 99 16.48 4.40 -14.22
N VAL A 100 16.49 4.97 -15.44
CA VAL A 100 16.26 6.42 -15.59
C VAL A 100 14.81 6.79 -15.28
N PHE A 101 13.85 6.08 -15.87
CA PHE A 101 12.43 6.34 -15.61
C PHE A 101 12.04 5.87 -14.21
N VAL A 102 12.44 4.66 -13.82
CA VAL A 102 12.17 4.14 -12.47
C VAL A 102 12.77 5.07 -11.41
N LYS A 103 14.01 5.56 -11.57
CA LYS A 103 14.62 6.54 -10.66
C LYS A 103 13.92 7.88 -10.70
N PHE A 104 13.54 8.40 -11.88
CA PHE A 104 12.77 9.64 -11.98
C PHE A 104 11.42 9.53 -11.27
N LEU A 105 10.71 8.42 -11.46
CA LEU A 105 9.42 8.14 -10.85
C LEU A 105 9.59 7.91 -9.35
N GLN A 106 10.60 7.16 -8.91
CA GLN A 106 10.97 7.01 -7.50
C GLN A 106 11.42 8.31 -6.84
N GLU A 107 12.12 9.20 -7.56
CA GLU A 107 12.50 10.52 -7.06
C GLU A 107 11.30 11.46 -6.98
N THR A 108 10.42 11.42 -7.97
CA THR A 108 9.17 12.21 -8.00
C THR A 108 8.22 11.73 -6.90
N LEU A 109 7.97 10.43 -6.81
CA LEU A 109 7.18 9.80 -5.75
C LEU A 109 7.83 10.02 -4.38
N GLY A 110 9.14 9.79 -4.25
CA GLY A 110 9.87 10.05 -3.01
C GLY A 110 9.70 11.49 -2.53
N ARG A 111 9.74 12.48 -3.43
CA ARG A 111 9.49 13.90 -3.10
C ARG A 111 8.03 14.20 -2.72
N LEU A 112 7.07 13.51 -3.33
CA LEU A 112 5.65 13.67 -3.00
C LEU A 112 5.28 13.02 -1.64
N TYR A 113 6.00 11.98 -1.25
CA TYR A 113 5.71 11.21 -0.03
C TYR A 113 6.50 11.67 1.22
N ILE A 114 7.61 12.40 1.08
CA ILE A 114 8.39 12.90 2.23
C ILE A 114 7.76 14.20 2.76
N GLU A 115 6.56 14.09 3.35
CA GLU A 115 6.12 14.97 4.43
C GLU A 115 5.06 14.31 5.33
N SER A 116 5.04 12.97 5.42
CA SER A 116 4.26 12.29 6.45
C SER A 116 4.93 12.54 7.81
N HIS A 117 4.32 13.38 8.64
CA HIS A 117 4.73 13.55 10.03
C HIS A 117 4.15 12.37 10.82
N PRO A 118 4.95 11.39 11.30
CA PRO A 118 4.44 10.25 12.07
C PRO A 118 3.87 10.64 13.44
N HIS A 119 3.88 11.94 13.78
CA HIS A 119 3.56 12.47 15.09
C HIS A 119 2.68 13.72 15.06
N SER A 120 1.85 13.94 14.03
CA SER A 120 0.74 14.89 14.25
C SER A 120 -0.30 14.16 15.11
N PRO A 121 -0.52 14.54 16.38
CA PRO A 121 -1.73 14.17 17.09
C PRO A 121 -2.86 14.97 16.46
N PHE A 122 -3.22 14.67 15.21
CA PHE A 122 -4.50 15.08 14.71
C PHE A 122 -5.50 14.22 15.45
N ILE A 123 -5.99 14.80 16.54
CA ILE A 123 -7.08 14.34 17.37
C ILE A 123 -8.17 13.94 16.38
N SER A 124 -8.28 12.65 16.09
CA SER A 124 -9.55 12.10 15.72
C SER A 124 -10.39 12.34 16.95
N ASP A 125 -11.20 13.39 16.86
CA ASP A 125 -12.32 13.67 17.73
C ASP A 125 -13.34 12.55 17.49
N VAL A 126 -12.91 11.30 17.74
CA VAL A 126 -13.78 10.17 17.92
C VAL A 126 -14.54 10.58 19.16
N ARG A 127 -15.75 11.09 18.93
CA ARG A 127 -16.81 11.21 19.92
C ARG A 127 -17.01 9.81 20.48
N CYS A 128 -16.16 9.44 21.43
CA CYS A 128 -16.43 8.40 22.39
C CYS A 128 -17.61 8.97 23.17
N LYS A 129 -18.82 8.61 22.73
CA LYS A 129 -20.06 8.94 23.44
C LYS A 129 -19.85 8.41 24.85
N LYS A 130 -19.53 9.31 25.77
CA LYS A 130 -19.57 9.07 27.20
C LYS A 130 -21.04 8.84 27.55
N GLU A 131 -21.48 7.59 27.47
CA GLU A 131 -22.57 7.16 28.33
C GLU A 131 -22.04 7.17 29.76
N SER A 132 -22.51 8.17 30.50
CA SER A 132 -22.18 8.41 31.89
C SER A 132 -22.74 7.28 32.75
N LEU A 133 -21.92 6.27 33.04
CA LEU A 133 -22.09 5.48 34.26
C LEU A 133 -21.13 5.99 35.33
N ASP A 134 -21.71 6.49 36.43
CA ASP A 134 -21.04 6.94 37.65
C ASP A 134 -20.33 5.77 38.36
N LEU A 135 -19.17 5.36 37.84
CA LEU A 135 -18.28 4.39 38.50
C LEU A 135 -16.89 4.99 38.74
N LYS A 136 -16.66 5.29 40.02
CA LYS A 136 -15.39 5.42 40.76
C LYS A 136 -14.15 5.89 39.96
N LYS A 137 -13.74 7.13 40.25
CA LYS A 137 -12.57 7.86 39.73
C LYS A 137 -11.20 7.15 39.75
N GLU A 138 -11.02 6.05 40.47
CA GLU A 138 -9.71 5.35 40.52
C GLU A 138 -9.51 4.33 39.40
N TYR A 139 -10.56 3.70 38.86
CA TYR A 139 -10.42 2.79 37.70
C TYR A 139 -10.24 3.56 36.38
N PHE A 140 -10.69 4.82 36.33
CA PHE A 140 -10.69 5.64 35.12
C PHE A 140 -9.28 6.04 34.65
N ASN A 141 -8.31 6.14 35.57
CA ASN A 141 -6.92 6.47 35.19
C ASN A 141 -6.16 5.27 34.63
N PHE A 142 -6.53 4.04 35.01
CA PHE A 142 -5.89 2.83 34.49
C PHE A 142 -6.34 2.54 33.05
N GLU A 143 -7.65 2.56 32.78
CA GLU A 143 -8.18 2.33 31.43
C GLU A 143 -7.74 3.41 30.44
N LYS A 144 -7.64 4.67 30.86
CA LYS A 144 -7.19 5.74 29.98
C LYS A 144 -5.73 5.57 29.54
N ASN A 145 -4.85 5.14 30.44
CA ASN A 145 -3.44 4.90 30.11
C ASN A 145 -3.25 3.65 29.23
N VAL A 146 -4.03 2.60 29.45
CA VAL A 146 -4.00 1.39 28.60
C VAL A 146 -4.56 1.68 27.21
N SER A 147 -5.68 2.42 27.13
CA SER A 147 -6.27 2.83 25.86
C SER A 147 -5.37 3.78 25.07
N GLU A 148 -4.76 4.79 25.69
CA GLU A 148 -3.84 5.70 24.99
C GLU A 148 -2.58 4.97 24.50
N LYS A 149 -2.00 4.05 25.29
CA LYS A 149 -0.84 3.27 24.86
C LYS A 149 -1.21 2.32 23.71
N TYR A 150 -2.34 1.62 23.82
CA TYR A 150 -2.83 0.72 22.78
C TYR A 150 -3.16 1.49 21.49
N CYS A 151 -3.85 2.63 21.57
CA CYS A 151 -4.12 3.48 20.43
C CYS A 151 -2.83 4.02 19.79
N ARG A 152 -1.79 4.36 20.56
CA ARG A 152 -0.51 4.80 19.99
C ARG A 152 0.25 3.68 19.28
N GLU A 153 0.23 2.48 19.85
CA GLU A 153 0.93 1.32 19.26
C GLU A 153 0.19 0.77 18.02
N HIS A 154 -1.13 0.95 17.94
CA HIS A 154 -1.96 0.39 16.87
C HIS A 154 -2.50 1.43 15.88
N ALA A 155 -2.31 2.74 16.14
CA ALA A 155 -2.72 3.80 15.24
C ALA A 155 -2.19 3.55 13.83
N VAL A 156 -3.07 3.68 12.84
CA VAL A 156 -2.68 3.71 11.44
C VAL A 156 -2.09 5.10 11.18
N PRO A 157 -0.88 5.21 10.60
CA PRO A 157 -0.31 6.51 10.29
C PRO A 157 -1.26 7.28 9.35
N VAL A 158 -1.59 8.53 9.70
CA VAL A 158 -2.39 9.39 8.83
C VAL A 158 -1.51 9.77 7.65
N ILE A 159 -1.81 9.19 6.49
CA ILE A 159 -1.05 9.44 5.26
C ILE A 159 -1.47 10.80 4.71
N SER A 160 -0.51 11.68 4.44
CA SER A 160 -0.73 12.86 3.60
C SER A 160 -1.08 12.36 2.19
N PHE A 161 -2.32 12.61 1.76
CA PHE A 161 -3.03 12.05 0.59
C PHE A 161 -2.33 12.18 -0.78
N ILE A 162 -1.12 12.72 -0.86
CA ILE A 162 -0.32 12.78 -2.09
C ILE A 162 0.42 11.46 -2.30
N GLY A 163 -0.31 10.35 -2.17
CA GLY A 163 0.23 9.02 -2.38
C GLY A 163 -0.27 8.42 -3.68
N LEU A 164 0.63 8.15 -4.63
CA LEU A 164 0.29 7.34 -5.80
C LEU A 164 0.22 5.86 -5.38
N ASP A 165 -0.92 5.24 -5.63
CA ASP A 165 -1.07 3.79 -5.58
C ASP A 165 -0.38 3.20 -6.81
N ILE A 166 0.61 2.33 -6.57
CA ILE A 166 1.37 1.69 -7.65
C ILE A 166 1.05 0.20 -7.81
N SER A 167 0.07 -0.31 -7.06
CA SER A 167 -0.52 -1.62 -7.34
C SER A 167 -1.16 -1.61 -8.73
N HIS A 168 -1.23 -2.79 -9.36
CA HIS A 168 -1.61 -2.94 -10.77
C HIS A 168 -2.93 -2.22 -11.13
N SER A 169 -3.92 -2.23 -10.24
CA SER A 169 -5.26 -1.70 -10.48
C SER A 169 -5.89 -1.02 -9.25
N GLY A 170 -5.06 -0.48 -8.36
CA GLY A 170 -5.48 0.30 -7.20
C GLY A 170 -5.96 -0.54 -6.01
N GLU A 171 -5.47 -1.77 -5.91
CA GLU A 171 -5.76 -2.75 -4.86
C GLU A 171 -5.37 -2.20 -3.49
N ALA A 172 -4.18 -1.61 -3.37
CA ALA A 172 -3.64 -1.16 -2.10
C ALA A 172 -4.49 -0.04 -1.48
N LEU A 173 -4.85 0.99 -2.26
CA LEU A 173 -5.71 2.09 -1.81
C LEU A 173 -7.13 1.61 -1.54
N PHE A 174 -7.65 0.65 -2.32
CA PHE A 174 -8.95 0.06 -2.08
C PHE A 174 -9.00 -0.63 -0.70
N ILE A 175 -8.01 -1.46 -0.39
CA ILE A 175 -7.90 -2.15 0.91
C ILE A 175 -7.68 -1.15 2.04
N TYR A 176 -6.77 -0.19 1.86
CA TYR A 176 -6.45 0.79 2.89
C TYR A 176 -7.67 1.61 3.33
N LYS A 177 -8.49 2.09 2.37
CA LYS A 177 -9.75 2.78 2.66
C LYS A 177 -10.72 1.94 3.47
N ARG A 178 -10.74 0.62 3.26
CA ARG A 178 -11.57 -0.29 4.07
C ARG A 178 -11.00 -0.42 5.48
N ILE A 179 -9.69 -0.57 5.63
CA ILE A 179 -9.02 -0.62 6.93
C ILE A 179 -9.34 0.64 7.76
N GLU A 180 -9.27 1.84 7.15
CA GLU A 180 -9.61 3.10 7.83
C GLU A 180 -11.08 3.18 8.28
N GLN A 181 -11.99 2.49 7.60
CA GLN A 181 -13.41 2.45 7.98
C GLN A 181 -13.68 1.50 9.15
N ARG A 182 -12.71 0.65 9.54
CA ARG A 182 -12.86 -0.27 10.66
C ARG A 182 -12.62 0.45 11.99
N GLN A 183 -13.38 0.06 13.01
CA GLN A 183 -13.12 0.55 14.37
C GLN A 183 -11.82 -0.04 14.96
N SER A 184 -11.46 -1.25 14.55
CA SER A 184 -10.23 -1.92 14.97
C SER A 184 -9.66 -2.80 13.84
N PHE A 185 -8.35 -3.01 13.86
CA PHE A 185 -7.66 -3.89 12.92
C PHE A 185 -6.81 -4.92 13.70
N PRO A 186 -7.42 -6.04 14.16
CA PRO A 186 -6.79 -7.00 15.07
C PRO A 186 -5.89 -8.00 14.31
N PHE A 187 -5.07 -7.50 13.40
CA PHE A 187 -4.16 -8.29 12.57
C PHE A 187 -2.78 -7.65 12.59
N GLU A 188 -1.74 -8.50 12.54
CA GLU A 188 -0.37 -8.01 12.39
C GLU A 188 -0.25 -7.28 11.04
N LYS A 189 0.32 -6.07 11.05
CA LYS A 189 0.50 -5.22 9.86
C LYS A 189 1.64 -5.76 8.98
N ILE A 190 1.41 -6.94 8.42
CA ILE A 190 2.31 -7.67 7.53
C ILE A 190 1.59 -7.88 6.20
N VAL A 191 2.28 -7.55 5.11
CA VAL A 191 1.91 -7.98 3.75
C VAL A 191 2.85 -9.11 3.32
N LEU A 192 2.26 -10.24 2.94
CA LEU A 192 2.98 -11.34 2.30
C LEU A 192 2.64 -11.32 0.82
N ASP A 193 3.65 -11.15 -0.02
CA ASP A 193 3.52 -10.97 -1.47
C ASP A 193 4.24 -12.12 -2.17
N ILE A 194 3.46 -13.03 -2.76
CA ILE A 194 3.95 -14.17 -3.54
C ILE A 194 3.93 -13.75 -5.02
N GLY A 195 5.08 -13.84 -5.69
CA GLY A 195 5.28 -13.26 -7.02
C GLY A 195 5.71 -11.79 -6.98
N ALA A 196 6.52 -11.42 -5.99
CA ALA A 196 6.78 -10.00 -5.72
C ALA A 196 7.57 -9.28 -6.82
N ASN A 197 8.18 -9.99 -7.77
CA ASN A 197 8.94 -9.44 -8.90
C ASN A 197 9.97 -8.39 -8.43
N ASP A 198 9.96 -7.18 -8.99
CA ASP A 198 10.87 -6.09 -8.65
C ASP A 198 10.46 -5.29 -7.40
N GLY A 199 9.42 -5.73 -6.69
CA GLY A 199 8.90 -5.12 -5.46
C GLY A 199 8.43 -3.67 -5.62
N PHE A 200 8.21 -3.20 -6.86
CA PHE A 200 7.85 -1.81 -7.14
C PHE A 200 6.78 -1.72 -8.22
N LEU A 201 7.09 -2.05 -9.47
CA LEU A 201 6.13 -1.92 -10.57
C LEU A 201 4.98 -2.90 -10.37
N SER A 202 3.75 -2.39 -10.35
CA SER A 202 2.54 -3.19 -10.11
C SER A 202 2.52 -3.91 -8.75
N SER A 203 3.38 -3.53 -7.81
CA SER A 203 3.53 -4.24 -6.53
C SER A 203 2.34 -4.02 -5.60
N ASN A 204 1.74 -5.12 -5.13
CA ASN A 204 0.70 -5.10 -4.12
C ASN A 204 1.23 -4.83 -2.70
N SER A 205 2.54 -4.95 -2.46
CA SER A 205 3.16 -4.73 -1.15
C SER A 205 3.80 -3.36 -0.98
N PHE A 206 4.26 -2.70 -2.05
CA PHE A 206 5.03 -1.45 -1.98
C PHE A 206 4.34 -0.35 -1.16
N ASN A 207 3.09 -0.04 -1.46
CA ASN A 207 2.36 1.02 -0.75
C ASN A 207 2.24 0.73 0.75
N PHE A 208 1.99 -0.52 1.14
CA PHE A 208 1.93 -0.91 2.56
C PHE A 208 3.29 -0.76 3.25
N ILE A 209 4.38 -1.13 2.57
CA ILE A 209 5.74 -0.92 3.09
C ILE A 209 5.99 0.57 3.32
N GLN A 210 5.60 1.44 2.38
CA GLN A 210 5.71 2.89 2.57
C GLN A 210 4.89 3.40 3.75
N TRP A 211 3.75 2.76 4.04
CA TRP A 211 2.90 3.06 5.20
C TRP A 211 3.39 2.40 6.50
N GLY A 212 4.61 1.84 6.51
CA GLY A 212 5.26 1.28 7.69
C GLY A 212 4.87 -0.15 8.02
N TRP A 213 4.22 -0.87 7.10
CA TRP A 213 3.90 -2.30 7.30
C TRP A 213 5.13 -3.15 7.07
N SER A 214 5.29 -4.20 7.86
CA SER A 214 6.30 -5.22 7.58
C SER A 214 5.90 -6.03 6.35
N ALA A 215 6.87 -6.65 5.69
CA ALA A 215 6.58 -7.42 4.48
C ALA A 215 7.43 -8.68 4.34
N VAL A 216 6.88 -9.64 3.60
CA VAL A 216 7.61 -10.79 3.09
C VAL A 216 7.37 -10.87 1.59
N LEU A 217 8.44 -10.72 0.81
CA LEU A 217 8.41 -10.78 -0.64
C LEU A 217 9.02 -12.10 -1.08
N VAL A 218 8.23 -12.93 -1.75
CA VAL A 218 8.63 -14.22 -2.30
C VAL A 218 8.75 -14.09 -3.81
N GLU A 219 9.96 -14.28 -4.34
CA GLU A 219 10.27 -14.16 -5.76
C GLU A 219 11.38 -15.16 -6.13
N PRO A 220 11.14 -16.12 -7.05
CA PRO A 220 12.13 -17.13 -7.39
C PRO A 220 13.36 -16.59 -8.14
N LEU A 221 13.21 -15.53 -8.94
CA LEU A 221 14.28 -14.96 -9.74
C LEU A 221 15.17 -14.05 -8.90
N ALA A 222 16.43 -14.48 -8.70
CA ALA A 222 17.43 -13.71 -7.97
C ALA A 222 17.53 -12.25 -8.46
N SER A 223 17.53 -12.05 -9.78
CA SER A 223 17.66 -10.71 -10.38
C SER A 223 16.50 -9.79 -10.00
N GLN A 224 15.25 -10.30 -9.99
CA GLN A 224 14.08 -9.51 -9.61
C GLN A 224 14.07 -9.22 -8.12
N LEU A 225 14.40 -10.22 -7.30
CA LEU A 225 14.51 -10.04 -5.85
C LEU A 225 15.62 -9.02 -5.47
N GLU A 226 16.75 -8.98 -6.18
CA GLU A 226 17.76 -7.94 -6.00
C GLU A 226 17.27 -6.54 -6.40
N LEU A 227 16.47 -6.43 -7.48
CA LEU A 227 15.82 -5.18 -7.86
C LEU A 227 14.82 -4.74 -6.78
N ALA A 228 14.03 -5.66 -6.24
CA ALA A 228 13.14 -5.40 -5.11
C ALA A 228 13.89 -4.85 -3.90
N ARG A 229 15.02 -5.45 -3.53
CA ARG A 229 15.86 -4.91 -2.43
C ARG A 229 16.30 -3.48 -2.70
N LYS A 230 16.78 -3.19 -3.91
CA LYS A 230 17.24 -1.83 -4.29
C LYS A 230 16.09 -0.83 -4.30
N ASN A 231 14.94 -1.20 -4.87
CA ASN A 231 13.76 -0.35 -4.98
C ASN A 231 13.18 -0.01 -3.60
N LEU A 232 13.17 -0.98 -2.69
CA LEU A 232 12.55 -0.86 -1.37
C LEU A 232 13.49 -0.29 -0.29
N ALA A 233 14.82 -0.33 -0.49
CA ALA A 233 15.79 0.00 0.56
C ALA A 233 15.55 1.34 1.28
N ARG A 234 15.02 2.36 0.58
CA ARG A 234 14.76 3.69 1.15
C ARG A 234 13.43 3.81 1.91
N TYR A 235 12.54 2.83 1.75
CA TYR A 235 11.19 2.81 2.33
C TYR A 235 11.08 1.83 3.50
N ILE A 236 12.08 0.98 3.70
CA ILE A 236 12.15 0.04 4.82
C ILE A 236 12.71 0.77 6.03
N ASP A 237 11.89 0.88 7.08
CA ASP A 237 12.22 1.51 8.35
C ASP A 237 12.89 2.90 8.16
N PRO A 238 12.22 3.84 7.48
CA PRO A 238 12.83 5.13 7.12
C PRO A 238 13.26 5.94 8.35
N TYR A 239 12.63 5.69 9.50
CA TYR A 239 12.92 6.34 10.78
C TYR A 239 13.90 5.55 11.66
N ARG A 240 14.36 4.36 11.23
CA ARG A 240 15.31 3.48 11.93
C ARG A 240 14.86 3.10 13.34
N ASP A 241 13.57 2.94 13.55
CA ASP A 241 12.99 2.60 14.86
C ASP A 241 12.86 1.08 15.08
N LYS A 242 13.26 0.28 14.09
CA LYS A 242 13.28 -1.19 14.10
C LYS A 242 11.92 -1.83 14.30
N LYS A 243 10.83 -1.13 13.99
CA LYS A 243 9.46 -1.69 14.07
C LYS A 243 9.01 -2.35 12.79
N GLN A 244 9.67 -2.07 11.68
CA GLN A 244 9.37 -2.62 10.37
C GLN A 244 10.47 -3.59 9.94
N PHE A 245 10.07 -4.75 9.41
CA PHE A 245 10.98 -5.69 8.75
C PHE A 245 10.49 -5.97 7.33
N VAL A 246 11.43 -6.24 6.42
CA VAL A 246 11.12 -6.76 5.09
C VAL A 246 12.01 -7.96 4.81
N HIS A 247 11.40 -9.13 4.63
CA HIS A 247 12.10 -10.36 4.27
C HIS A 247 12.01 -10.60 2.76
N PHE A 248 13.14 -10.90 2.15
CA PHE A 248 13.27 -11.21 0.73
C PHE A 248 13.59 -12.69 0.58
N VAL A 249 12.65 -13.47 0.04
CA VAL A 249 12.73 -14.93 -0.03
C VAL A 249 12.87 -15.36 -1.47
N GLN A 250 14.06 -15.85 -1.82
CA GLN A 250 14.31 -16.39 -3.15
C GLN A 250 13.81 -17.83 -3.27
N ALA A 251 12.51 -18.01 -3.49
CA ALA A 251 11.88 -19.32 -3.63
C ALA A 251 10.55 -19.23 -4.38
N VAL A 252 10.02 -20.37 -4.84
CA VAL A 252 8.60 -20.55 -5.15
C VAL A 252 7.86 -21.11 -3.94
N ILE A 253 6.54 -20.92 -3.90
CA ILE A 253 5.66 -21.67 -3.00
C ILE A 253 5.12 -22.89 -3.75
N GLY A 254 5.76 -24.03 -3.53
CA GLY A 254 5.45 -25.27 -4.23
C GLY A 254 4.67 -26.27 -3.38
N PRO A 255 4.41 -27.47 -3.92
CA PRO A 255 3.73 -28.55 -3.20
C PRO A 255 4.65 -29.28 -2.22
N ARG A 256 5.97 -29.10 -2.33
CA ARG A 256 7.00 -29.73 -1.49
C ARG A 256 8.21 -28.82 -1.31
N ASP A 257 8.96 -29.06 -0.23
CA ASP A 257 10.25 -28.40 -0.01
C ASP A 257 11.33 -29.03 -0.91
N GLY A 258 12.29 -28.23 -1.35
CA GLY A 258 13.43 -28.70 -2.14
C GLY A 258 13.66 -27.85 -3.38
N THR A 259 13.75 -28.51 -4.53
CA THR A 259 13.95 -27.87 -5.82
C THR A 259 12.74 -28.13 -6.71
N GLU A 260 12.23 -27.08 -7.36
CA GLU A 260 11.22 -27.19 -8.41
C GLU A 260 11.76 -26.61 -9.72
N LYS A 261 11.17 -27.06 -10.83
CA LYS A 261 11.46 -26.51 -12.16
C LYS A 261 10.51 -25.35 -12.41
N LEU A 262 11.04 -24.21 -12.81
CA LEU A 262 10.29 -23.01 -13.18
C LEU A 262 10.47 -22.76 -14.67
N ILE A 263 9.38 -22.57 -15.40
CA ILE A 263 9.39 -22.13 -16.80
C ILE A 263 9.48 -20.61 -16.81
N LEU A 264 10.42 -20.09 -17.61
CA LEU A 264 10.54 -18.67 -17.93
C LEU A 264 10.14 -18.48 -19.38
N THR A 265 9.08 -17.72 -19.61
CA THR A 265 8.72 -17.27 -20.95
C THR A 265 9.61 -16.10 -21.37
N LYS A 266 9.91 -16.00 -22.67
CA LYS A 266 10.75 -14.92 -23.21
C LYS A 266 10.00 -13.61 -23.43
N ASP A 267 8.69 -13.60 -23.17
CA ASP A 267 7.90 -12.40 -23.41
C ASP A 267 8.31 -11.31 -22.40
N ILE A 268 9.02 -10.32 -22.92
CA ILE A 268 9.60 -9.21 -22.18
C ILE A 268 8.51 -8.38 -21.49
N VAL A 269 7.29 -8.43 -22.04
CA VAL A 269 6.15 -7.66 -21.57
C VAL A 269 5.49 -8.33 -20.39
N SER A 270 5.23 -9.64 -20.47
CA SER A 270 4.49 -10.36 -19.43
C SER A 270 5.41 -10.95 -18.36
N MET A 271 6.67 -11.26 -18.67
CA MET A 271 7.62 -11.93 -17.77
C MET A 271 6.97 -13.09 -16.99
N GLU A 272 6.02 -13.79 -17.63
CA GLU A 272 5.25 -14.87 -17.02
C GLU A 272 6.21 -16.01 -16.64
N SER A 273 6.14 -16.42 -15.38
CA SER A 273 6.89 -17.56 -14.87
C SER A 273 6.04 -18.43 -13.97
N HIS A 274 6.05 -19.74 -14.23
CA HIS A 274 5.22 -20.69 -13.50
C HIS A 274 5.95 -22.01 -13.26
N ILE A 275 5.46 -22.77 -12.28
CA ILE A 275 6.03 -24.09 -11.94
C ILE A 275 5.77 -25.05 -13.11
N PHE A 276 6.83 -25.68 -13.61
CA PHE A 276 6.80 -26.64 -14.69
C PHE A 276 5.87 -27.82 -14.36
N ASN A 277 4.94 -28.11 -15.28
CA ASN A 277 4.12 -29.30 -15.23
C ASN A 277 4.58 -30.29 -16.32
N GLU A 278 4.70 -31.58 -15.99
CA GLU A 278 5.19 -32.61 -16.93
C GLU A 278 4.32 -32.76 -18.17
N ASP A 279 3.04 -32.45 -18.07
CA ASP A 279 2.07 -32.51 -19.18
C ASP A 279 2.12 -31.28 -20.11
N GLU A 280 2.92 -30.27 -19.79
CA GLU A 280 2.93 -29.00 -20.51
C GLU A 280 3.89 -29.01 -21.71
N THR A 281 3.41 -28.50 -22.84
CA THR A 281 4.26 -28.32 -24.03
C THR A 281 5.09 -27.05 -23.85
N ILE A 282 6.40 -27.22 -23.67
CA ILE A 282 7.34 -26.09 -23.55
C ILE A 282 7.50 -25.44 -24.92
N SER A 283 7.16 -24.15 -25.05
CA SER A 283 7.46 -23.37 -26.25
C SER A 283 8.97 -23.33 -26.50
N GLU A 284 9.42 -23.34 -27.76
CA GLU A 284 10.84 -23.27 -28.14
C GLU A 284 11.56 -22.05 -27.56
N GLU A 285 10.81 -21.00 -27.21
CA GLU A 285 11.34 -19.77 -26.64
C GLU A 285 11.46 -19.77 -25.11
N SER A 286 10.90 -20.79 -24.45
CA SER A 286 10.89 -20.90 -23.00
C SER A 286 12.18 -21.52 -22.46
N ARG A 287 12.61 -21.06 -21.27
CA ARG A 287 13.75 -21.63 -20.55
C ARG A 287 13.29 -22.22 -19.24
N ILE A 288 13.70 -23.46 -18.96
CA ILE A 288 13.50 -24.05 -17.63
C ILE A 288 14.71 -23.74 -16.74
N ILE A 289 14.45 -23.29 -15.53
CA ILE A 289 15.45 -23.14 -14.47
C ILE A 289 15.03 -23.95 -13.24
N GLU A 290 16.01 -24.33 -12.43
CA GLU A 290 15.76 -24.96 -11.12
C GLU A 290 15.78 -23.89 -10.04
N VAL A 291 14.75 -23.89 -9.19
CA VAL A 291 14.55 -22.89 -8.13
C VAL A 291 14.26 -23.56 -6.80
N THR A 292 14.60 -22.89 -5.71
CA THR A 292 14.23 -23.36 -4.37
C THR A 292 12.72 -23.31 -4.22
N SER A 293 12.13 -24.35 -3.63
CA SER A 293 10.72 -24.44 -3.32
C SER A 293 10.52 -24.58 -1.82
N PHE A 294 9.57 -23.82 -1.28
CA PHE A 294 9.06 -24.00 0.07
C PHE A 294 7.57 -24.34 0.04
N THR A 295 7.17 -25.23 0.94
CA THR A 295 5.77 -25.35 1.35
C THR A 295 5.39 -24.19 2.27
N VAL A 296 4.10 -23.90 2.37
CA VAL A 296 3.61 -22.88 3.32
C VAL A 296 4.03 -23.16 4.77
N PRO A 297 3.88 -24.39 5.32
CA PRO A 297 4.34 -24.70 6.68
C PRO A 297 5.82 -24.34 6.91
N THR A 298 6.70 -24.71 5.98
CA THR A 298 8.14 -24.46 6.09
C THR A 298 8.46 -22.97 6.05
N LEU A 299 7.81 -22.22 5.15
CA LEU A 299 8.00 -20.76 5.10
C LEU A 299 7.52 -20.08 6.40
N VAL A 300 6.32 -20.43 6.88
CA VAL A 300 5.76 -19.88 8.11
C VAL A 300 6.64 -20.20 9.31
N GLN A 301 7.13 -21.44 9.43
CA GLN A 301 8.02 -21.83 10.52
C GLN A 301 9.37 -21.09 10.45
N LYS A 302 9.96 -20.99 9.25
CA LYS A 302 11.26 -20.35 9.02
C LYS A 302 11.25 -18.86 9.37
N LEU A 303 10.16 -18.17 9.04
CA LEU A 303 10.01 -16.73 9.26
C LEU A 303 9.18 -16.38 10.51
N GLN A 304 8.71 -17.39 11.24
CA GLN A 304 7.84 -17.24 12.42
C GLN A 304 6.60 -16.36 12.14
N LEU A 305 5.97 -16.59 10.98
CA LEU A 305 4.85 -15.75 10.56
C LEU A 305 3.63 -15.98 11.46
N PRO A 306 2.93 -14.90 11.88
CA PRO A 306 1.71 -15.03 12.65
C PRO A 306 0.62 -15.64 11.77
N LYS A 307 -0.30 -16.40 12.37
CA LYS A 307 -1.46 -16.95 11.64
C LYS A 307 -2.42 -15.85 11.18
N ARG A 308 -2.50 -14.74 11.89
CA ARG A 308 -3.39 -13.59 11.59
C ARG A 308 -2.53 -12.38 11.23
N PHE A 309 -2.43 -12.11 9.94
CA PHE A 309 -1.71 -10.96 9.39
C PHE A 309 -2.63 -10.17 8.46
N GLY A 310 -2.16 -9.03 7.95
CA GLY A 310 -3.01 -8.11 7.23
C GLY A 310 -3.35 -8.57 5.82
N ILE A 311 -2.35 -8.84 4.99
CA ILE A 311 -2.58 -9.05 3.54
C ILE A 311 -1.78 -10.25 3.03
N LEU A 312 -2.45 -11.12 2.29
CA LEU A 312 -1.85 -12.15 1.44
C LEU A 312 -2.11 -11.78 -0.03
N SER A 313 -1.05 -11.48 -0.77
CA SER A 313 -1.08 -11.24 -2.22
C SER A 313 -0.48 -12.46 -2.93
N ILE A 314 -1.22 -13.02 -3.90
CA ILE A 314 -0.81 -14.18 -4.68
C ILE A 314 -0.91 -13.82 -6.16
N ASP A 315 0.25 -13.72 -6.78
CA ASP A 315 0.50 -13.57 -8.20
C ASP A 315 1.54 -14.66 -8.53
N ALA A 316 1.07 -15.80 -9.04
CA ALA A 316 1.93 -16.99 -9.15
C ALA A 316 1.62 -17.81 -10.40
N GLU A 317 1.11 -17.15 -11.44
CA GLU A 317 0.84 -17.64 -12.80
C GLU A 317 0.46 -19.14 -12.85
N GLY A 318 -0.82 -19.45 -12.73
CA GLY A 318 -1.35 -20.82 -12.89
C GLY A 318 -1.09 -21.79 -11.72
N PHE A 319 -0.47 -21.36 -10.62
CA PHE A 319 -0.32 -22.14 -9.39
C PHE A 319 -0.93 -21.47 -8.13
N GLY A 320 -1.59 -20.33 -8.31
CA GLY A 320 -2.18 -19.51 -7.26
C GLY A 320 -3.22 -20.26 -6.42
N ASN A 321 -4.12 -21.04 -7.02
CA ASN A 321 -5.14 -21.78 -6.25
C ASN A 321 -4.52 -22.75 -5.24
N LYS A 322 -3.48 -23.48 -5.65
CA LYS A 322 -2.78 -24.42 -4.77
C LYS A 322 -2.07 -23.71 -3.63
N ILE A 323 -1.46 -22.55 -3.90
CA ILE A 323 -0.80 -21.72 -2.87
C ILE A 323 -1.85 -21.22 -1.88
N LEU A 324 -2.97 -20.69 -2.37
CA LEU A 324 -4.08 -20.22 -1.56
C LEU A 324 -4.62 -21.32 -0.64
N HIS A 325 -4.89 -22.50 -1.19
CA HIS A 325 -5.35 -23.65 -0.41
C HIS A 325 -4.34 -24.06 0.66
N GLN A 326 -3.04 -24.08 0.35
CA GLN A 326 -2.01 -24.36 1.35
C GLN A 326 -2.05 -23.36 2.52
N TRP A 327 -2.17 -22.06 2.24
CA TRP A 327 -2.29 -21.01 3.27
C TRP A 327 -3.51 -21.20 4.16
N ILE A 328 -4.68 -21.38 3.55
CA ILE A 328 -5.94 -21.50 4.29
C ILE A 328 -6.01 -22.81 5.08
N ASN A 329 -5.59 -23.93 4.48
CA ASN A 329 -5.58 -25.26 5.12
C ASN A 329 -4.54 -25.36 6.24
N PHE A 330 -3.42 -24.62 6.16
CA PHE A 330 -2.47 -24.50 7.27
C PHE A 330 -3.05 -23.72 8.48
N GLY A 331 -4.20 -23.06 8.30
CA GLY A 331 -4.87 -22.29 9.33
C GLY A 331 -4.46 -20.83 9.37
N SER A 332 -3.80 -20.33 8.33
CA SER A 332 -3.55 -18.88 8.19
C SER A 332 -4.85 -18.16 7.85
N ARG A 333 -4.99 -16.96 8.40
CA ARG A 333 -6.19 -16.11 8.32
C ARG A 333 -5.76 -14.65 8.10
N PRO A 334 -5.20 -14.30 6.93
CA PRO A 334 -5.00 -12.91 6.56
C PRO A 334 -6.30 -12.10 6.60
N ALA A 335 -6.25 -10.80 6.91
CA ALA A 335 -7.43 -9.96 6.90
C ALA A 335 -7.98 -9.78 5.48
N TYR A 336 -7.08 -9.65 4.51
CA TYR A 336 -7.38 -9.52 3.09
C TYR A 336 -6.56 -10.49 2.25
N ILE A 337 -7.17 -10.97 1.16
CA ILE A 337 -6.50 -11.76 0.14
C ILE A 337 -6.64 -11.00 -1.18
N ILE A 338 -5.51 -10.77 -1.84
CA ILE A 338 -5.43 -10.32 -3.23
C ILE A 338 -5.02 -11.54 -4.04
N TYR A 339 -5.90 -11.98 -4.94
CA TYR A 339 -5.74 -13.23 -5.66
C TYR A 339 -5.81 -12.97 -7.15
N GLU A 340 -4.72 -13.24 -7.86
CA GLU A 340 -4.72 -13.23 -9.32
C GLU A 340 -5.24 -14.56 -9.87
N ASP A 341 -6.20 -14.48 -10.78
CA ASP A 341 -6.87 -15.62 -11.43
C ASP A 341 -6.33 -15.86 -12.85
N LEU A 342 -5.24 -15.19 -13.22
CA LEU A 342 -4.66 -15.32 -14.55
C LEU A 342 -4.04 -16.71 -14.70
N HIS A 343 -4.39 -17.39 -15.80
CA HIS A 343 -3.91 -18.73 -16.15
C HIS A 343 -4.25 -19.86 -15.16
N GLU A 344 -5.19 -19.62 -14.25
CA GLU A 344 -5.62 -20.62 -13.27
C GLU A 344 -6.50 -21.72 -13.90
N LYS A 345 -6.21 -22.97 -13.51
CA LYS A 345 -6.99 -24.13 -13.98
C LYS A 345 -8.34 -24.25 -13.28
N GLU A 346 -8.39 -23.90 -12.01
CA GLU A 346 -9.61 -23.93 -11.22
C GLU A 346 -10.40 -22.63 -11.47
N PRO A 347 -11.70 -22.72 -11.77
CA PRO A 347 -12.48 -21.54 -12.06
C PRO A 347 -12.73 -20.72 -10.78
N ILE A 348 -12.68 -19.40 -10.89
CA ILE A 348 -12.81 -18.47 -9.77
C ILE A 348 -14.03 -18.67 -8.84
N HIS A 349 -15.12 -19.27 -9.32
CA HIS A 349 -16.27 -19.57 -8.48
C HIS A 349 -15.96 -20.64 -7.43
N ALA A 350 -15.16 -21.66 -7.78
CA ALA A 350 -14.72 -22.69 -6.85
C ALA A 350 -13.81 -22.10 -5.77
N THR A 351 -12.86 -21.24 -6.17
CA THR A 351 -12.02 -20.47 -5.25
C THR A 351 -12.86 -19.60 -4.31
N SER A 352 -13.89 -18.94 -4.83
CA SER A 352 -14.80 -18.09 -4.05
C SER A 352 -15.62 -18.90 -3.04
N GLU A 353 -16.12 -20.07 -3.45
CA GLU A 353 -16.85 -21.00 -2.58
C GLU A 353 -15.95 -21.53 -1.47
N PHE A 354 -14.75 -22.00 -1.79
CA PHE A 354 -13.74 -22.43 -0.83
C PHE A 354 -13.43 -21.35 0.21
N LEU A 355 -13.21 -20.11 -0.23
CA LEU A 355 -12.94 -18.99 0.68
C LEU A 355 -14.17 -18.60 1.52
N ALA A 356 -15.37 -18.72 0.98
CA ALA A 356 -16.60 -18.46 1.72
C ALA A 356 -16.81 -19.47 2.87
N GLU A 357 -16.46 -20.74 2.66
CA GLU A 357 -16.54 -21.79 3.69
C GLU A 357 -15.68 -21.50 4.92
N VAL A 358 -14.55 -20.80 4.74
CA VAL A 358 -13.64 -20.40 5.82
C VAL A 358 -13.82 -18.94 6.27
N GLY A 359 -14.93 -18.30 5.89
CA GLY A 359 -15.38 -17.03 6.44
C GLY A 359 -14.96 -15.78 5.67
N TYR A 360 -14.44 -15.90 4.45
CA TYR A 360 -14.12 -14.75 3.62
C TYR A 360 -15.33 -14.29 2.78
N VAL A 361 -15.31 -13.01 2.41
CA VAL A 361 -16.28 -12.38 1.50
C VAL A 361 -15.54 -11.81 0.32
N TYR A 362 -16.06 -12.10 -0.87
CA TYR A 362 -15.62 -11.44 -2.08
C TYR A 362 -16.03 -9.96 -2.09
N LEU A 363 -15.05 -9.07 -2.27
CA LEU A 363 -15.25 -7.63 -2.27
C LEU A 363 -15.35 -7.04 -3.68
N GLY A 364 -14.72 -7.67 -4.67
CA GLY A 364 -14.71 -7.21 -6.05
C GLY A 364 -13.42 -7.55 -6.78
N LYS A 365 -13.44 -7.30 -8.10
CA LYS A 365 -12.32 -7.47 -9.02
C LYS A 365 -11.68 -6.13 -9.34
N ARG A 366 -10.35 -6.08 -9.38
CA ARG A 366 -9.52 -4.94 -9.77
C ARG A 366 -8.47 -5.44 -10.75
N GLY A 367 -8.56 -5.04 -12.01
CA GLY A 367 -7.71 -5.63 -13.06
C GLY A 367 -7.88 -7.16 -13.11
N TRP A 368 -6.79 -7.88 -12.95
CA TRP A 368 -6.73 -9.35 -12.90
C TRP A 368 -6.94 -9.92 -11.48
N ASN A 369 -6.95 -9.05 -10.47
CA ASN A 369 -7.00 -9.43 -9.06
C ASN A 369 -8.43 -9.47 -8.50
N TYR A 370 -8.73 -10.54 -7.77
CA TYR A 370 -9.93 -10.70 -6.95
C TYR A 370 -9.58 -10.45 -5.50
N ILE A 371 -10.36 -9.59 -4.83
CA ILE A 371 -10.10 -9.19 -3.45
C ILE A 371 -11.13 -9.83 -2.53
N TYR A 372 -10.64 -10.49 -1.49
CA TYR A 372 -11.45 -11.11 -0.44
C TYR A 372 -11.10 -10.51 0.93
N GLU A 373 -12.09 -10.48 1.83
CA GLU A 373 -11.93 -9.99 3.21
C GLU A 373 -12.49 -11.02 4.20
N LEU A 374 -11.73 -11.28 5.26
CA LEU A 374 -12.18 -12.15 6.34
C LEU A 374 -13.26 -11.43 7.18
N ARG A 375 -14.44 -12.06 7.35
CA ARG A 375 -15.50 -11.54 8.22
C ARG A 375 -15.05 -11.49 9.67
N GLU A 376 -15.49 -10.45 10.39
CA GLU A 376 -15.32 -10.40 11.84
C GLU A 376 -16.09 -11.55 12.50
N GLY A 377 -15.43 -12.26 13.42
CA GLY A 377 -16.01 -13.40 14.14
C GLY A 377 -15.52 -14.79 13.71
N PHE A 378 -14.59 -14.87 12.74
CA PHE A 378 -13.90 -16.10 12.32
C PHE A 378 -12.46 -16.22 12.84
#